data_AF-A0A6N9L8Z4-F1
#
_entry.id   AF-A0A6N9L8Z4-F1
#
_cell.length_a   1.000
_cell.length_b   1.000
_cell.length_c   1.000
_cell.angle_alpha   90.00
_cell.angle_beta   90.00
_cell.angle_gamma   90.00
#
_symmetry.space_group_name_H-M   'P 1'
#
loop_
_entity.id
_entity.type
_entity.pdbx_description
1 polymer ?
#
loop_
_entity_poly.entity_id
_entity_poly.type
_entity_poly.pdbx_seq_one_letter_code
_entity_poly.pdbx_strand_id
1 'polypeptide(L)' 'MNSNDFYQLKAELSVMDFTKSKPNYADLARKYGVDYRTVKKYHEGYKGKPRNRAKPSRL' A
#
# COMPACT_ATOMS: atom_id res chain seq x y z
N MET A 1 -3.18 1.14 -10.29
CA MET A 1 -3.88 0.11 -9.51
C MET A 1 -5.34 0.50 -9.42
N ASN A 2 -6.26 -0.39 -9.79
CA ASN A 2 -7.68 -0.09 -9.66
C ASN A 2 -8.10 -0.08 -8.18
N SER A 3 -9.21 0.57 -7.87
CA SER A 3 -9.74 0.67 -6.50
C SER A 3 -9.93 -0.71 -5.87
N ASN A 4 -10.44 -1.68 -6.64
CA ASN A 4 -10.68 -3.05 -6.18
C ASN A 4 -9.38 -3.80 -5.84
N ASP A 5 -8.35 -3.67 -6.68
CA ASP A 5 -7.06 -4.33 -6.47
C ASP A 5 -6.41 -3.87 -5.16
N PHE A 6 -6.56 -2.59 -4.81
CA PHE A 6 -6.07 -2.03 -3.55
C PHE A 6 -6.74 -2.66 -2.32
N TYR A 7 -8.06 -2.82 -2.33
CA TYR A 7 -8.78 -3.46 -1.23
C TYR A 7 -8.39 -4.94 -1.07
N GLN A 8 -8.18 -5.65 -2.18
CA GLN A 8 -7.70 -7.03 -2.17
C GLN A 8 -6.27 -7.17 -1.65
N LEU A 9 -5.33 -6.34 -2.12
CA LEU A 9 -3.96 -6.28 -1.60
C LEU A 9 -3.96 -6.07 -0.08
N LYS A 10 -4.77 -5.13 0.41
CA LYS A 10 -4.87 -4.81 1.83
C LYS A 10 -5.45 -5.97 2.64
N ALA A 11 -6.47 -6.64 2.14
CA ALA A 11 -7.04 -7.82 2.80
C ALA A 11 -6.01 -8.96 2.86
N GLU A 12 -5.29 -9.21 1.77
CA GLU A 12 -4.28 -10.26 1.69
C GLU A 12 -3.11 -10.01 2.66
N LEU A 13 -2.63 -8.77 2.75
CA LEU A 13 -1.63 -8.35 3.74
C LEU A 13 -2.15 -8.53 5.17
N SER A 14 -3.41 -8.18 5.45
CA SER A 14 -4.01 -8.36 6.78
C SER A 14 -4.10 -9.83 7.19
N VAL A 15 -4.37 -10.73 6.24
CA VAL A 15 -4.37 -12.17 6.48
C VAL A 15 -2.94 -12.66 6.79
N MET A 16 -1.94 -12.19 6.03
CA MET A 16 -0.53 -12.54 6.28
C MET A 16 -0.04 -12.07 7.66
N ASP A 17 -0.42 -10.85 8.07
CA ASP A 17 -0.10 -10.33 9.39
C ASP A 17 -0.78 -11.16 10.50
N PHE A 18 -2.04 -11.56 10.30
CA PHE A 18 -2.76 -12.42 11.23
C PHE A 18 -2.14 -13.82 11.35
N THR A 19 -1.71 -14.41 10.24
CA THR A 19 -1.04 -15.71 10.22
C THR A 19 0.44 -15.64 10.61
N LYS A 20 0.94 -14.45 11.00
CA LYS A 20 2.35 -14.17 11.31
C LYS A 20 3.32 -14.59 10.21
N SER A 21 2.85 -14.67 8.97
CA SER A 21 3.63 -15.05 7.81
C SER A 21 4.26 -13.80 7.19
N LYS A 22 5.55 -13.86 6.88
CA LYS A 22 6.24 -12.72 6.27
C LYS A 22 5.72 -12.47 4.85
N PRO A 23 5.18 -11.28 4.53
CA PRO A 23 4.69 -10.99 3.19
C PRO A 23 5.83 -10.92 2.17
N ASN A 24 5.64 -11.55 1.01
CA ASN A 24 6.51 -11.34 -0.15
C ASN A 24 5.99 -10.19 -1.02
N TYR A 25 6.54 -9.00 -0.80
CA TYR A 25 6.12 -7.79 -1.51
C TYR A 25 6.35 -7.85 -3.03
N ALA A 26 7.35 -8.60 -3.51
CA ALA A 26 7.64 -8.70 -4.93
C ALA A 26 6.60 -9.55 -5.68
N ASP A 27 6.12 -10.63 -5.06
CA ASP A 27 5.08 -11.47 -5.66
C ASP A 27 3.71 -10.78 -5.64
N LEU A 28 3.38 -10.11 -4.53
CA LEU A 28 2.20 -9.26 -4.45
C LEU A 28 2.26 -8.15 -5.53
N ALA A 29 3.41 -7.51 -5.69
CA ALA A 29 3.62 -6.51 -6.73
C ALA A 29 3.34 -7.03 -8.14
N ARG A 30 3.85 -8.22 -8.50
CA ARG A 30 3.59 -8.84 -9.80
C ARG A 30 2.11 -9.18 -9.99
N LYS A 31 1.46 -9.73 -8.96
CA LYS A 31 0.03 -10.09 -8.99
C LYS A 31 -0.86 -8.88 -9.25
N TYR A 32 -0.56 -7.74 -8.62
CA TYR A 32 -1.38 -6.53 -8.69
C TYR A 32 -0.84 -5.47 -9.67
N GLY A 33 0.21 -5.77 -10.43
CA GLY A 33 0.80 -4.87 -11.42
C GLY A 33 1.33 -3.55 -10.83
N VAL A 34 1.90 -3.59 -9.62
CA VAL A 34 2.43 -2.41 -8.91
C VAL A 34 3.88 -2.63 -8.48
N ASP A 35 4.61 -1.54 -8.24
CA ASP A 35 5.97 -1.61 -7.68
C ASP A 35 5.94 -2.16 -6.24
N TYR A 36 6.86 -3.07 -5.91
CA TYR A 36 6.97 -3.69 -4.57
C TYR A 36 7.16 -2.68 -3.44
N ARG A 37 7.80 -1.53 -3.70
CA ARG A 37 7.95 -0.42 -2.75
C ARG A 37 6.61 0.22 -2.45
N THR A 38 5.71 0.26 -3.43
CA THR A 38 4.32 0.71 -3.22
C THR A 38 3.61 -0.22 -2.27
N VAL A 39 3.66 -1.54 -2.51
CA VAL A 39 3.05 -2.55 -1.63
C VAL A 39 3.60 -2.42 -0.20
N LYS A 40 4.93 -2.38 -0.05
CA LYS A 40 5.59 -2.22 1.25
C LYS A 40 5.16 -0.94 1.95
N LYS A 41 5.17 0.19 1.25
CA LYS A 41 4.79 1.49 1.80
C LYS A 41 3.35 1.51 2.33
N TYR A 42 2.42 0.86 1.62
CA TYR A 42 1.04 0.74 2.06
C TYR A 42 0.87 -0.24 3.22
N HIS A 43 1.67 -1.31 3.26
CA HIS A 43 1.75 -2.22 4.41
C HIS A 43 2.26 -1.51 5.67
N GLU A 44 3.25 -0.64 5.55
CA GLU A 44 3.78 0.20 6.63
C GLU A 44 2.82 1.33 7.08
N GLY A 45 1.61 1.39 6.53
CA GLY A 45 0.55 2.30 7.00
C GLY A 45 0.44 3.63 6.27
N TYR A 46 1.04 3.77 5.09
CA TYR A 46 0.88 4.98 4.28
C TYR A 46 -0.60 5.20 3.89
N LYS A 47 -1.16 6.36 4.27
CA LYS A 47 -2.57 6.72 4.02
C LYS A 47 -2.77 7.59 2.78
N GLY A 48 -1.73 7.79 1.97
CA GLY A 48 -1.77 8.71 0.82
C GLY A 48 -1.22 10.10 1.14
N LYS A 49 -1.11 10.93 0.10
CA LYS A 49 -0.69 12.32 0.24
C LYS A 49 -1.87 13.13 0.80
N PRO A 50 -1.69 13.97 1.81
CA PRO A 50 -2.76 14.84 2.28
C PRO A 50 -3.23 15.75 1.15
N ARG A 51 -4.54 15.97 1.06
CA ARG A 51 -5.16 16.84 0.04
C ARG A 51 -4.63 18.26 0.12
N ASN A 52 -4.46 18.77 1.33
CA ASN A 52 -3.94 20.10 1.58
C ASN A 52 -2.45 20.02 1.94
N ARG A 53 -1.65 20.94 1.41
CA ARG A 53 -0.27 21.12 1.89
C ARG A 53 -0.31 21.67 3.31
N ALA A 54 0.51 21.13 4.21
CA ALA A 54 0.66 21.65 5.55
C ALA A 54 1.29 23.07 5.57
N LYS A 55 2.07 23.41 4.53
CA LYS A 55 2.71 24.72 4.41
C LYS A 55 1.82 25.71 3.64
N PRO A 56 1.69 26.97 4.12
CA PRO A 56 1.00 28.01 3.38
C PRO A 56 1.75 28.41 2.10
N SER A 57 1.02 29.02 1.16
CA SER A 57 1.63 29.65 0.00
C SER A 57 2.51 30.83 0.44
N ARG A 58 3.61 31.09 -0.27
CA ARG A 58 4.51 32.23 -0.04
C ARG A 58 4.25 33.38 -1.03
N LEU A 59 3.11 33.34 -1.70
CA LEU A 59 2.64 34.37 -2.64
C LEU A 59 1.99 35.52 -1.88
#